data_AF-A0A9D9QH60-F1
#
_entry.id   AF-A0A9D9QH60-F1
#
_cell.length_a   1.000
_cell.length_b   1.000
_cell.length_c   1.000
_cell.angle_alpha   90.00
_cell.angle_beta   90.00
_cell.angle_gamma   90.00
#
_symmetry.space_group_name_H-M   'P 1'
#
loop_
_entity.id
_entity.type
_entity.pdbx_description
1 polymer ?
#
loop_
_entity_poly.entity_id
_entity_poly.type
_entity_poly.pdbx_seq_one_letter_code
_entity_poly.pdbx_strand_id
1 'polypeptide(L)' 'MTVKQRMPSVESPEQILAAAEAWLQRQRAVLAERHRSAWPQHRVWIEENLLEEVRQRLLARGWRPRP' A
#
# COMPACT_ATOMS: atom_id res chain seq x y z
N MET A 1 34.89 7.99 14.49
CA MET A 1 33.88 7.08 13.92
C MET A 1 32.76 7.93 13.34
N THR A 2 32.74 8.15 12.03
CA THR A 2 31.75 9.03 11.39
C THR A 2 30.49 8.23 11.10
N VAL A 3 29.41 8.50 11.84
CA VAL A 3 28.08 8.00 11.52
C VAL A 3 27.67 8.65 10.20
N LYS A 4 27.75 7.89 9.10
CA LYS A 4 27.16 8.31 7.82
C LYS A 4 25.65 8.39 8.04
N GLN A 5 25.14 9.60 8.24
CA GLN A 5 23.71 9.87 8.12
C GLN A 5 23.25 9.31 6.79
N ARG A 6 22.40 8.28 6.84
CA ARG A 6 21.73 7.75 5.66
C ARG A 6 20.77 8.85 5.22
N MET A 7 21.17 9.66 4.26
CA MET A 7 20.27 10.63 3.62
C MET A 7 19.02 9.85 3.20
N PRO A 8 17.80 10.36 3.49
CA PRO A 8 16.58 9.68 3.05
C PRO A 8 16.64 9.63 1.52
N SER A 9 16.78 8.42 0.98
CA SER A 9 16.63 8.20 -0.45
C SER A 9 15.21 8.65 -0.81
N VAL A 10 15.09 9.73 -1.57
CA VAL A 10 13.78 10.17 -2.08
C VAL A 10 13.29 9.04 -2.99
N GLU A 11 12.31 8.29 -2.51
CA GLU A 11 11.69 7.23 -3.31
C GLU A 11 11.12 7.85 -4.58
N SER A 12 11.45 7.29 -5.73
CA SER A 12 10.86 7.70 -7.00
C SER A 12 9.35 7.40 -7.01
N PRO A 13 8.56 8.11 -7.84
CA PRO A 13 7.17 7.79 -8.10
C PRO A 13 6.88 6.29 -8.32
N GLU A 14 7.70 5.64 -9.13
CA GLU A 14 7.57 4.23 -9.47
C GLU A 14 7.80 3.33 -8.25
N GLN A 15 8.79 3.65 -7.41
CA GLN A 15 9.05 2.91 -6.17
C GLN A 15 7.91 3.05 -5.17
N ILE A 16 7.34 4.26 -5.04
CA ILE A 16 6.21 4.52 -4.16
C ILE A 16 4.98 3.71 -4.61
N LEU A 17 4.67 3.73 -5.91
CA LEU A 17 3.56 2.97 -6.48
C LEU A 17 3.77 1.46 -6.36
N ALA A 18 4.96 0.96 -6.68
CA ALA A 18 5.30 -0.46 -6.55
C ALA A 18 5.20 -0.93 -5.08
N ALA A 19 5.63 -0.10 -4.12
CA ALA A 19 5.50 -0.41 -2.70
C ALA A 19 4.03 -0.44 -2.24
N ALA A 20 3.20 0.46 -2.76
CA ALA A 20 1.76 0.48 -2.47
C ALA A 20 1.04 -0.74 -3.06
N GLU A 21 1.35 -1.11 -4.30
CA GLU A 21 0.81 -2.31 -4.95
C GLU A 21 1.23 -3.59 -4.22
N ALA A 22 2.51 -3.72 -3.90
CA ALA A 22 3.03 -4.87 -3.14
C ALA A 22 2.38 -4.97 -1.75
N TRP A 23 2.01 -3.85 -1.13
CA TRP A 23 1.26 -3.87 0.12
C TRP A 23 -0.19 -4.33 -0.10
N LEU A 24 -0.87 -3.81 -1.12
CA LEU A 24 -2.25 -4.17 -1.45
C LEU A 24 -2.39 -5.69 -1.72
N GLN A 25 -1.47 -6.26 -2.51
CA GLN A 25 -1.45 -7.69 -2.80
C GLN A 25 -1.27 -8.54 -1.54
N ARG A 26 -0.38 -8.12 -0.62
CA ARG A 26 -0.20 -8.77 0.68
C ARG A 26 -1.47 -8.74 1.52
N GLN A 27 -2.17 -7.61 1.58
CA GLN A 27 -3.43 -7.51 2.33
C GLN A 27 -4.51 -8.41 1.72
N ARG A 28 -4.65 -8.41 0.39
CA ARG A 28 -5.59 -9.30 -0.31
C ARG A 28 -5.33 -10.77 0.03
N ALA A 29 -4.08 -11.21 -0.01
CA ALA A 29 -3.72 -12.58 0.34
C ALA A 29 -4.06 -12.93 1.81
N VAL A 30 -3.72 -12.04 2.75
CA VAL A 30 -4.01 -12.23 4.18
C VAL A 30 -5.51 -12.29 4.44
N LEU A 31 -6.29 -11.40 3.84
CA LEU A 31 -7.74 -11.34 4.05
C LEU A 31 -8.44 -12.50 3.34
N ALA A 32 -8.00 -12.89 2.15
CA ALA A 32 -8.49 -14.10 1.49
C ALA A 32 -8.30 -15.35 2.38
N GLU A 33 -7.11 -15.51 2.98
CA GLU A 33 -6.86 -16.62 3.91
C GLU A 33 -7.71 -16.54 5.18
N ARG A 34 -7.93 -15.34 5.73
CA ARG A 34 -8.74 -15.15 6.95
C ARG A 34 -10.23 -15.37 6.72
N HIS A 35 -10.76 -14.92 5.60
CA HIS A 35 -12.18 -15.01 5.28
C HIS A 35 -12.56 -16.33 4.60
N ARG A 36 -11.59 -17.08 4.06
CA ARG A 36 -11.77 -18.39 3.41
C ARG A 36 -12.99 -18.42 2.48
N SER A 37 -14.01 -19.21 2.79
CA SER A 37 -15.22 -19.37 1.99
C SER A 37 -16.11 -18.12 1.94
N ALA A 38 -16.01 -17.22 2.92
CA ALA A 38 -16.74 -15.95 2.94
C ALA A 38 -16.02 -14.85 2.13
N TRP A 39 -14.78 -15.09 1.70
CA TRP A 39 -13.99 -14.09 0.97
C TRP A 39 -14.72 -13.50 -0.26
N PRO A 40 -15.34 -14.29 -1.16
CA PRO A 40 -15.99 -13.75 -2.35
C PRO A 40 -17.12 -12.75 -2.04
N GLN A 41 -17.79 -12.91 -0.90
CA GLN A 41 -18.92 -12.07 -0.48
C GLN A 41 -18.45 -10.72 0.07
N HIS A 42 -17.31 -10.70 0.76
CA HIS A 42 -16.76 -9.48 1.35
C HIS A 42 -15.72 -8.78 0.46
N ARG A 43 -15.25 -9.45 -0.60
CA ARG A 43 -14.15 -8.99 -1.45
C ARG A 43 -14.35 -7.57 -1.98
N VAL A 44 -15.53 -7.24 -2.52
CA VAL A 44 -15.77 -5.93 -3.15
C VAL A 44 -15.65 -4.81 -2.11
N TRP A 45 -16.36 -4.93 -0.99
CA TRP A 45 -16.31 -3.95 0.09
C TRP A 45 -14.91 -3.83 0.72
N ILE A 46 -14.21 -4.95 0.91
CA ILE A 46 -12.85 -4.96 1.44
C ILE A 46 -11.87 -4.31 0.45
N GLU A 47 -11.99 -4.58 -0.84
CA GLU A 47 -11.12 -3.99 -1.86
C GLU A 47 -11.28 -2.46 -1.94
N GLU A 48 -12.49 -1.93 -1.83
CA GLU A 48 -12.73 -0.48 -1.77
C GLU A 48 -12.03 0.15 -0.56
N ASN A 49 -12.13 -0.48 0.62
CA ASN A 49 -11.44 -0.01 1.83
C ASN A 49 -9.91 -0.07 1.68
N LEU A 50 -9.39 -1.16 1.11
CA LEU A 50 -7.95 -1.31 0.88
C LEU A 50 -7.41 -0.27 -0.12
N LEU A 51 -8.20 0.11 -1.13
CA LEU A 51 -7.81 1.17 -2.06
C LEU A 51 -7.76 2.55 -1.39
N GLU A 52 -8.70 2.84 -0.49
CA GLU A 52 -8.62 4.07 0.31
C GLU A 52 -7.41 4.05 1.24
N GLU A 53 -7.08 2.92 1.87
CA GLU A 53 -5.85 2.80 2.65
C GLU A 53 -4.59 3.00 1.80
N VAL A 54 -4.56 2.47 0.57
CA VAL A 54 -3.47 2.75 -0.38
C VAL A 54 -3.37 4.25 -0.64
N ARG A 55 -4.50 4.92 -0.90
CA ARG A 55 -4.54 6.37 -1.12
C ARG A 55 -3.99 7.15 0.08
N GLN A 56 -4.41 6.81 1.29
CA GLN A 56 -3.92 7.43 2.53
C GLN A 56 -2.41 7.19 2.73
N ARG A 57 -1.92 5.96 2.45
CA ARG A 57 -0.49 5.62 2.51
C ARG A 57 0.34 6.38 1.48
N LEU A 58 -0.18 6.57 0.28
CA LEU A 58 0.46 7.37 -0.76
C LEU A 58 0.55 8.84 -0.33
N LEU A 59 -0.55 9.42 0.17
CA LEU A 59 -0.58 10.79 0.69
C LEU A 59 0.43 10.99 1.85
N ALA A 60 0.51 10.05 2.78
CA ALA A 60 1.47 10.07 3.89
C ALA A 60 2.94 10.02 3.44
N ARG A 61 3.21 9.39 2.28
CA ARG A 61 4.53 9.39 1.63
C ARG A 61 4.81 10.65 0.80
N GLY A 62 3.91 11.63 0.84
CA GLY A 62 4.04 12.86 0.06
C GLY A 62 3.62 12.72 -1.40
N TRP A 63 3.00 11.60 -1.80
CA TRP A 63 2.44 11.47 -3.14
C TRP A 63 1.27 12.44 -3.30
N ARG A 64 1.36 13.33 -4.30
CA ARG A 64 0.26 14.21 -4.69
C ARG A 64 -0.11 13.90 -6.13
N PRO A 65 -1.23 13.19 -6.39
CA PRO A 65 -1.70 13.05 -7.76
C PRO A 65 -1.97 14.46 -8.29
N ARG A 66 -1.37 14.84 -9.44
CA ARG A 66 -1.75 16.08 -10.11
C ARG A 66 -3.22 15.96 -10.56
N PRO A 67 -4.01 17.03 -10.43
CA PRO A 67 -5.38 17.07 -10.94
C PRO A 67 -5.42 16.93 -12.47
#